data_AF-A0A2W1BYM1-F1
#
_entry.id   AF-A0A2W1BYM1-F1
#
_cell.length_a   1.000
_cell.length_b   1.000
_cell.length_c   1.000
_cell.angle_alpha   90.00
_cell.angle_beta   90.00
_cell.angle_gamma   90.00
#
_symmetry.space_group_name_H-M   'P 1'
#
loop_
_entity.id
_entity.type
_entity.pdbx_description
1 polymer ?
#
loop_
_entity_poly.entity_id
_entity_poly.type
_entity_poly.pdbx_seq_one_letter_code
_entity_poly.pdbx_strand_id
1 'polypeptide(L)' 'MNLKWQWAGHIARRADGRWGRKVLEWRPRTSKRSVGRPPTRWTDDLIKVAGRRWMQVASNRDWWVGL' A
#
# COMPACT_ATOMS: atom_id res chain seq x y z
N MET A 1 -8.26 11.29 7.94
CA MET A 1 -7.58 10.36 7.00
C MET A 1 -8.36 10.29 5.68
N ASN A 2 -7.74 10.51 4.52
CA ASN A 2 -8.41 10.49 3.20
C ASN A 2 -8.92 9.07 2.85
N LEU A 3 -10.02 8.97 2.08
CA LEU A 3 -10.63 7.73 1.57
C LEU A 3 -9.60 6.76 0.96
N LYS A 4 -8.59 7.31 0.25
CA LYS A 4 -7.47 6.53 -0.31
C LYS A 4 -6.79 5.64 0.74
N TRP A 5 -6.49 6.20 1.91
CA TRP A 5 -5.76 5.48 2.97
C TRP A 5 -6.68 4.62 3.83
N GLN A 6 -7.93 5.04 4.02
CA GLN A 6 -8.95 4.18 4.64
C GLN A 6 -9.14 2.89 3.84
N TRP A 7 -9.23 3.00 2.51
CA TRP A 7 -9.30 1.86 1.60
C TRP A 7 -8.03 1.00 1.70
N ALA A 8 -6.84 1.60 1.65
CA ALA A 8 -5.58 0.85 1.74
C ALA A 8 -5.47 0.04 3.04
N GLY A 9 -5.80 0.64 4.18
CA GLY A 9 -5.81 -0.08 5.47
C GLY A 9 -6.87 -1.18 5.52
N HIS A 10 -8.08 -0.92 5.00
CA HIS A 10 -9.11 -1.95 4.91
C HIS A 10 -8.64 -3.15 4.07
N ILE A 11 -8.04 -2.90 2.90
CA ILE A 11 -7.54 -3.95 2.02
C ILE A 11 -6.36 -4.71 2.63
N ALA A 12 -5.44 -4.03 3.33
CA ALA A 12 -4.30 -4.67 4.00
C ALA A 12 -4.74 -5.71 5.05
N ARG A 13 -5.88 -5.48 5.71
CA ARG A 13 -6.48 -6.39 6.71
C ARG A 13 -7.31 -7.52 6.10
N ARG A 14 -7.64 -7.46 4.81
CA ARG A 14 -8.41 -8.54 4.18
C ARG A 14 -7.55 -9.77 3.95
N ALA A 15 -8.16 -10.93 4.27
CA ALA A 15 -7.60 -12.26 4.07
C ALA A 15 -8.40 -13.11 3.06
N ASP A 16 -9.37 -12.51 2.37
CA ASP A 16 -10.30 -13.17 1.45
C ASP A 16 -9.69 -13.53 0.08
N GLY A 17 -8.37 -13.50 -0.05
CA GLY A 17 -7.64 -13.85 -1.27
C GLY A 17 -7.89 -12.93 -2.47
N ARG A 18 -8.64 -11.83 -2.30
CA ARG A 18 -8.98 -10.93 -3.40
C ARG A 18 -7.77 -10.15 -3.91
N TRP A 19 -7.86 -9.71 -5.15
CA TRP A 19 -6.80 -8.99 -5.87
C TRP A 19 -6.39 -7.67 -5.22
N GLY A 20 -7.23 -7.05 -4.39
CA GLY A 20 -6.92 -5.76 -3.76
C GLY A 20 -5.60 -5.77 -2.99
N ARG A 21 -5.34 -6.83 -2.22
CA ARG A 21 -4.08 -6.96 -1.47
C ARG A 21 -2.89 -7.13 -2.41
N LYS A 22 -3.05 -7.93 -3.47
CA LYS A 22 -2.03 -8.08 -4.52
C LYS A 22 -1.71 -6.75 -5.20
N VAL A 23 -2.70 -5.88 -5.43
CA VAL A 23 -2.50 -4.55 -6.02
C VAL A 23 -1.68 -3.64 -5.10
N LEU A 24 -1.95 -3.64 -3.79
CA LEU A 24 -1.17 -2.83 -2.83
C LEU A 24 0.29 -3.30 -2.73
N GLU A 25 0.49 -4.61 -2.66
CA GLU A 25 1.80 -5.25 -2.52
C GLU A 25 2.57 -5.38 -3.85
N TRP A 26 1.92 -5.07 -4.99
CA TRP A 26 2.45 -5.33 -6.31
C TRP A 26 3.81 -4.64 -6.54
N ARG A 27 4.79 -5.44 -6.97
CA ARG A 27 6.12 -4.98 -7.38
C ARG A 27 6.45 -5.50 -8.78
N PRO A 28 6.76 -4.63 -9.76
CA PRO A 28 7.26 -5.06 -11.05
C PRO A 28 8.64 -5.69 -10.86
N ARG A 29 8.82 -6.92 -11.34
CA ARG A 29 10.08 -7.66 -11.20
C ARG A 29 11.14 -7.28 -12.24
N THR A 30 10.76 -6.74 -13.40
CA THR A 30 11.70 -6.77 -14.55
C THR A 30 11.60 -5.65 -15.59
N SER A 31 10.75 -4.62 -15.43
CA SER A 31 10.62 -3.58 -16.47
C SER A 31 11.12 -2.20 -16.03
N LYS A 32 12.03 -1.64 -16.83
CA LYS A 32 12.35 -0.20 -16.82
C LYS A 32 11.22 0.52 -17.58
N ARG A 33 10.62 1.55 -16.98
CA ARG A 33 9.66 2.44 -17.68
C ARG A 33 10.42 3.59 -18.34
N SER A 34 9.80 4.24 -19.32
CA SER A 34 10.37 5.41 -19.99
C SER A 34 10.69 6.54 -19.00
N VAL A 35 11.72 7.31 -19.34
CA VAL A 35 12.11 8.51 -18.59
C VAL A 35 10.92 9.49 -18.55
N GLY A 36 10.62 10.06 -17.38
CA GLY A 36 9.49 10.97 -17.17
C GLY A 36 8.25 10.34 -16.51
N ARG A 37 8.16 9.00 -16.44
CA ARG A 37 7.10 8.32 -15.65
C ARG A 37 7.74 7.37 -14.63
N PRO A 38 8.17 7.89 -13.46
CA PRO A 38 8.72 7.06 -12.40
C PRO A 38 7.74 5.91 -12.10
N PRO A 39 8.24 4.71 -11.81
CA PRO A 39 7.40 3.60 -11.40
C PRO A 39 6.91 3.84 -9.95
N THR A 40 6.09 4.86 -9.73
CA THR A 40 5.49 5.13 -8.42
C THR A 40 4.42 4.09 -8.14
N ARG A 41 4.59 3.36 -7.04
CA ARG A 41 3.71 2.28 -6.60
C ARG A 41 2.83 2.76 -5.46
N TRP A 42 1.71 2.08 -5.26
CA TRP A 42 0.93 2.19 -4.01
C TRP A 42 1.80 1.94 -2.78
N THR A 43 2.69 0.93 -2.83
CA THR A 43 3.65 0.67 -1.76
C THR A 43 4.56 1.88 -1.47
N ASP A 44 5.01 2.63 -2.48
CA ASP A 44 5.93 3.76 -2.26
C ASP A 44 5.23 4.89 -1.49
N ASP A 45 3.99 5.16 -1.87
CA ASP A 45 3.08 6.09 -1.20
C ASP A 45 2.78 5.64 0.25
N LEU A 46 2.53 4.36 0.47
CA LEU A 46 2.27 3.79 1.79
C LEU A 46 3.51 3.82 2.69
N ILE A 47 4.71 3.61 2.12
CA ILE A 47 5.97 3.73 2.86
C ILE A 47 6.22 5.17 3.29
N LYS A 48 5.87 6.17 2.47
CA LYS A 48 5.99 7.58 2.85
C LYS A 48 5.10 7.95 4.03
N VAL A 49 3.90 7.36 4.12
CA VAL A 49 2.92 7.66 5.18
C VAL A 49 3.16 6.83 6.44
N ALA A 50 3.39 5.52 6.30
CA ALA A 50 3.37 4.54 7.39
C ALA A 50 4.71 3.79 7.59
N GLY A 51 5.75 4.18 6.86
CA GLY A 51 7.09 3.58 6.96
C GLY A 51 7.25 2.23 6.25
N ARG A 52 8.46 1.67 6.30
CA ARG A 52 8.80 0.40 5.61
C ARG A 52 7.96 -0.80 6.08
N ARG A 53 7.47 -0.75 7.33
CA ARG A 53 6.62 -1.77 7.95
C ARG A 53 5.12 -1.45 7.78
N TRP A 54 4.74 -0.65 6.78
CA TRP A 54 3.35 -0.20 6.58
C TRP A 54 2.32 -1.34 6.60
N MET A 55 2.65 -2.54 6.12
CA MET A 55 1.73 -3.68 6.17
C MET A 55 1.40 -4.11 7.61
N GLN A 56 2.37 -4.06 8.53
CA GLN A 56 2.15 -4.36 9.95
C GLN A 56 1.34 -3.24 10.60
N VAL A 57 1.68 -1.99 10.30
CA VAL A 57 0.95 -0.81 10.77
C VAL A 57 -0.50 -0.83 10.29
N ALA A 58 -0.73 -1.15 9.01
CA ALA A 58 -2.06 -1.26 8.42
C ALA A 58 -2.85 -2.48 8.91
N SER A 59 -2.17 -3.55 9.33
CA SER A 59 -2.83 -4.73 9.91
C SER A 59 -3.49 -4.41 11.25
N ASN A 60 -2.89 -3.52 12.04
CA ASN A 60 -3.50 -2.98 13.26
C ASN A 60 -4.38 -1.77 12.93
N ARG A 61 -5.68 -1.85 13.22
CA ARG A 61 -6.62 -0.77 12.88
C ARG A 61 -6.35 0.51 13.66
N ASP A 62 -5.97 0.42 14.93
CA ASP A 62 -5.78 1.58 15.80
C ASP A 62 -4.53 2.35 15.39
N TRP A 63 -3.44 1.63 15.11
CA TRP A 63 -2.21 2.23 14.58
C TRP A 63 -2.44 2.88 13.22
N TRP A 64 -3.25 2.25 12.36
CA TRP A 64 -3.56 2.81 11.05
C TRP A 64 -4.39 4.09 11.13
N VAL A 65 -5.41 4.14 11.99
CA VAL A 65 -6.26 5.33 12.15
C VAL A 65 -5.50 6.50 12.78
N GLY A 66 -4.46 6.23 13.56
CA GLY A 66 -3.60 7.23 14.20
C GLY A 66 -2.49 7.82 13.31
N LEU A 67 -2.38 7.42 12.04
CA LEU A 67 -1.47 8.00 11.04
C LEU A 67 -2.04 9.27 10.40
#